data_AF-A0A4R4NTH7-F1
#
_entry.id   AF-A0A4R4NTH7-F1
#
_cell.length_a   1.000
_cell.length_b   1.000
_cell.length_c   1.000
_cell.angle_alpha   90.00
_cell.angle_beta   90.00
_cell.angle_gamma   90.00
#
_symmetry.space_group_name_H-M   'P 1'
#
loop_
_entity.id
_entity.type
_entity.pdbx_description
1 polymer ?
#
loop_
_entity_poly.entity_id
_entity_poly.type
_entity_poly.pdbx_seq_one_letter_code
_entity_poly.pdbx_strand_id
1 'polypeptide(L)'
;MAPVPDLPDLDPLDALTEHYANFEPRPAVELALRWLNDNRPPASGRRAVVHGDFRNGNLMIDEAGVRGVLDWELTHLGDPAEDLGWLCTKAWRFNSPHPAGGFGSRDDLLEGYASAGGIPPTLEELHWWEVYGTLRWTILCRHQAERYLNGSDPSIEYAVLGRKVCEQEHDLLLALGLTEPTTVQDPLETAQPSDVPPHDRPNAQALIDAVGAFLLQADQPDDRLRFHARVAVAALAIARRELLLGETHKAAHEKRLRNLNCESDRDLAEAIREGTLDTRMDEVTQAVRDSIVDKLTVANPRHLSLPAA
;
A
#
# COMPACT_ATOMS: atom_id res chain seq x y z
N MET A 1 29.81 -1.80 18.72
CA MET A 1 29.29 -0.43 18.74
C MET A 1 28.83 -0.13 20.17
N ALA A 2 29.16 1.03 20.74
CA ALA A 2 28.61 1.40 22.06
C ALA A 2 27.08 1.56 21.94
N PRO A 3 26.29 1.12 22.92
CA PRO A 3 24.84 1.27 22.85
C PRO A 3 24.45 2.75 22.82
N VAL A 4 23.58 3.13 21.90
CA VAL A 4 22.97 4.46 21.88
C VAL A 4 21.92 4.47 23.01
N PRO A 5 22.04 5.34 24.02
CA PRO A 5 21.09 5.37 25.12
C PRO A 5 19.70 5.77 24.63
N ASP A 6 18.67 5.27 25.33
CA ASP A 6 17.26 5.65 25.18
C ASP A 6 16.58 5.35 23.83
N LEU A 7 17.11 4.42 23.03
CA LEU A 7 16.38 3.93 21.85
C LEU A 7 15.26 2.95 22.25
N PRO A 8 14.05 3.08 21.67
CA PRO A 8 12.99 2.09 21.84
C PRO A 8 13.44 0.69 21.39
N ASP A 9 12.93 -0.33 22.08
CA ASP A 9 13.29 -1.73 21.91
C ASP A 9 12.04 -2.59 22.11
N LEU A 10 11.15 -2.55 21.12
CA LEU A 10 9.87 -3.25 21.09
C LEU A 10 9.86 -4.25 19.93
N ASP A 11 9.07 -5.31 20.03
CA ASP A 11 8.83 -6.17 18.88
C ASP A 11 8.04 -5.39 17.81
N PRO A 12 8.59 -5.26 16.59
CA PRO A 12 8.02 -4.38 15.57
C PRO A 12 6.69 -4.89 15.02
N LEU A 13 6.44 -6.20 15.05
CA LEU A 13 5.15 -6.78 14.61
C LEU A 13 4.09 -6.66 15.70
N ASP A 14 4.45 -6.88 16.96
CA ASP A 14 3.51 -6.72 18.08
C ASP A 14 3.03 -5.27 18.18
N ALA A 15 3.95 -4.30 18.16
CA ALA A 15 3.61 -2.88 18.19
C ALA A 15 2.72 -2.46 17.00
N LEU A 16 3.01 -3.00 15.82
CA LEU A 16 2.21 -2.74 14.63
C LEU A 16 0.81 -3.35 14.71
N THR A 17 0.70 -4.55 15.27
CA THR A 17 -0.58 -5.26 15.49
C THR A 17 -1.45 -4.52 16.51
N GLU A 18 -0.86 -4.05 17.61
CA GLU A 18 -1.54 -3.21 18.60
C GLU A 18 -2.04 -1.90 17.99
N HIS A 19 -1.22 -1.26 17.14
CA HIS A 19 -1.65 -0.04 16.45
C HIS A 19 -2.82 -0.30 15.50
N TYR A 20 -2.77 -1.39 14.74
CA TYR A 20 -3.81 -1.79 13.80
C TYR A 20 -5.15 -2.11 14.47
N ALA A 21 -5.15 -2.60 15.72
CA ALA A 21 -6.37 -2.88 16.48
C ALA A 21 -7.27 -1.65 16.71
N ASN A 22 -6.76 -0.43 16.45
CA ASN A 22 -7.54 0.81 16.51
C ASN A 22 -8.36 1.10 15.24
N PHE A 23 -8.24 0.28 14.20
CA PHE A 23 -8.92 0.47 12.91
C PHE A 23 -9.93 -0.65 12.63
N GLU A 24 -10.83 -0.41 11.67
CA GLU A 24 -11.70 -1.45 11.13
C GLU A 24 -10.85 -2.57 10.51
N PRO A 25 -11.05 -3.84 10.90
CA PRO A 25 -10.22 -4.93 10.42
C PRO A 25 -10.45 -5.19 8.92
N ARG A 26 -9.39 -5.63 8.25
CA ARG A 26 -9.34 -5.84 6.80
C ARG A 26 -8.86 -7.25 6.48
N PRO A 27 -9.60 -8.03 5.67
CA PRO A 27 -9.23 -9.41 5.34
C PRO A 27 -7.79 -9.58 4.83
N ALA A 28 -7.31 -8.68 3.96
CA ALA A 28 -5.95 -8.74 3.41
C ALA A 28 -4.87 -8.49 4.48
N VAL A 29 -5.15 -7.63 5.46
CA VAL A 29 -4.25 -7.35 6.58
C VAL A 29 -4.19 -8.56 7.51
N GLU A 30 -5.31 -9.23 7.79
CA GLU A 30 -5.32 -10.45 8.62
C GLU A 30 -4.55 -11.60 7.97
N LEU A 31 -4.65 -11.76 6.64
CA LEU A 31 -3.84 -12.75 5.90
C LEU A 31 -2.34 -12.45 6.07
N ALA A 32 -1.93 -11.19 5.95
CA ALA A 32 -0.54 -10.78 6.12
C ALA A 32 -0.05 -10.94 7.57
N LEU A 33 -0.86 -10.55 8.56
CA LEU A 33 -0.54 -10.72 9.97
C LEU A 33 -0.37 -12.20 10.35
N ARG A 34 -1.25 -13.08 9.86
CA ARG A 34 -1.11 -14.53 10.06
C ARG A 34 0.17 -15.05 9.44
N TRP A 35 0.42 -14.72 8.17
CA TRP A 35 1.63 -15.16 7.50
C TRP A 35 2.90 -14.67 8.20
N LEU A 36 2.94 -13.40 8.65
CA LEU A 36 4.09 -12.85 9.38
C LEU A 36 4.33 -13.57 10.72
N ASN A 37 3.28 -13.94 11.44
CA ASN A 37 3.40 -14.70 12.67
C ASN A 37 3.89 -16.14 12.41
N ASP A 38 3.34 -16.81 11.39
CA ASP A 38 3.64 -18.20 11.07
C ASP A 38 5.03 -18.38 10.43
N ASN A 39 5.55 -17.36 9.75
CA ASN A 39 6.81 -17.40 9.00
C ASN A 39 7.90 -16.52 9.63
N ARG A 40 7.77 -16.15 10.91
CA ARG A 40 8.75 -15.32 11.60
C ARG A 40 10.13 -16.01 11.59
N PRO A 41 11.19 -15.36 11.06
CA PRO A 41 12.52 -15.93 11.09
C PRO A 41 13.00 -16.15 12.54
N PRO A 42 13.89 -17.12 12.78
CA PRO A 42 14.58 -17.23 14.05
C PRO A 42 15.24 -15.91 14.42
N ALA A 43 15.28 -15.59 15.72
CA ALA A 43 15.95 -14.39 16.18
C ALA A 43 17.40 -14.37 15.67
N SER A 44 17.73 -13.40 14.81
CA SER A 44 19.04 -13.30 14.17
C SER A 44 20.17 -13.00 15.15
N GLY A 45 19.83 -12.48 16.34
CA GLY A 45 20.77 -11.96 17.32
C GLY A 45 21.46 -10.66 16.88
N ARG A 46 21.18 -10.17 15.67
CA ARG A 46 21.68 -8.89 15.17
C ARG A 46 20.95 -7.76 15.89
N ARG A 47 21.70 -6.78 16.37
CA ARG A 47 21.17 -5.54 16.92
C ARG A 47 21.95 -4.36 16.38
N ALA A 48 21.25 -3.44 15.74
CA ALA A 48 21.79 -2.23 15.17
C ALA A 48 20.83 -1.05 15.38
N VAL A 49 21.35 0.15 15.19
CA VAL A 49 20.49 1.31 15.00
C VAL A 49 19.77 1.12 13.67
N VAL A 50 18.45 1.00 13.73
CA VAL A 50 17.55 0.92 12.58
C VAL A 50 17.01 2.31 12.36
N HIS A 51 17.10 2.81 11.13
CA HIS A 51 16.59 4.12 10.76
C HIS A 51 15.07 4.18 10.83
N GLY A 52 14.39 3.11 10.42
CA GLY A 52 12.94 2.97 10.46
C GLY A 52 12.21 3.61 9.27
N ASP A 53 12.89 4.45 8.48
CA ASP A 53 12.41 4.98 7.19
C ASP A 53 13.54 5.05 6.14
N PHE A 54 14.39 4.01 6.08
CA PHE A 54 15.49 3.95 5.12
C PHE A 54 14.98 3.70 3.69
N ARG A 55 14.68 4.77 2.96
CA ARG A 55 14.19 4.73 1.57
C ARG A 55 14.79 5.84 0.72
N ASN A 56 14.67 5.69 -0.58
CA ASN A 56 15.15 6.62 -1.61
C ASN A 56 14.75 8.09 -1.39
N GLY A 57 13.59 8.37 -0.79
CA GLY A 57 13.17 9.73 -0.47
C GLY A 57 13.99 10.42 0.63
N ASN A 58 14.75 9.65 1.42
CA ASN A 58 15.52 10.13 2.58
C ASN A 58 17.04 10.07 2.33
N LEU A 59 17.46 9.84 1.08
CA LEU A 59 18.87 9.82 0.70
C LEU A 59 19.24 11.09 -0.06
N MET A 60 20.29 11.78 0.39
CA MET A 60 20.94 12.84 -0.37
C MET A 60 22.08 12.23 -1.18
N ILE A 61 22.04 12.39 -2.50
CA ILE A 61 23.00 11.78 -3.43
C ILE A 61 23.55 12.88 -4.36
N ASP A 62 24.86 12.84 -4.61
CA ASP A 62 25.51 13.62 -5.66
C ASP A 62 26.46 12.76 -6.51
N GLU A 63 27.28 13.38 -7.36
CA GLU A 63 28.22 12.70 -8.26
C GLU A 63 29.24 11.78 -7.57
N ALA A 64 29.52 11.93 -6.28
CA ALA A 64 30.39 11.01 -5.54
C ALA A 64 29.64 10.05 -4.60
N GLY A 65 28.31 9.94 -4.76
CA GLY A 65 27.47 8.96 -4.07
C GLY A 65 26.64 9.55 -2.92
N VAL A 66 26.31 8.72 -1.94
CA VAL A 66 25.47 9.11 -0.80
C VAL A 66 26.21 10.11 0.09
N ARG A 67 25.59 11.26 0.31
CA ARG A 67 26.11 12.37 1.13
C ARG A 67 25.45 12.49 2.49
N GLY A 68 24.20 12.02 2.59
CA GLY A 68 23.42 12.14 3.80
C GLY A 68 22.25 11.19 3.80
N VAL A 69 21.89 10.77 5.00
CA VAL A 69 20.67 10.04 5.29
C VAL A 69 19.85 10.96 6.21
N LEU A 70 18.64 11.27 5.80
CA LEU A 70 17.74 12.24 6.42
C LEU A 70 16.65 11.54 7.24
N ASP A 71 15.95 12.30 8.09
CA ASP A 71 14.71 11.86 8.73
C ASP A 71 14.84 10.68 9.71
N TRP A 72 15.63 10.90 10.76
CA TRP A 72 15.92 9.90 11.81
C TRP A 72 14.83 9.83 12.91
N GLU A 73 13.63 10.34 12.70
CA GLU A 73 12.62 10.42 13.76
C GLU A 73 12.04 9.06 14.19
N LEU A 74 12.11 8.06 13.30
CA LEU A 74 11.64 6.68 13.56
C LEU A 74 12.76 5.73 14.02
N THR A 75 13.91 6.29 14.40
CA THR A 75 15.10 5.51 14.78
C THR A 75 14.86 4.69 16.05
N HIS A 76 15.25 3.43 16.02
CA HIS A 76 15.14 2.53 17.16
C HIS A 76 16.22 1.45 17.13
N LEU A 77 16.28 0.60 18.16
CA LEU A 77 17.18 -0.54 18.21
C LEU A 77 16.44 -1.77 17.68
N GLY A 78 16.99 -2.44 16.66
CA GLY A 78 16.31 -3.57 16.01
C GLY A 78 17.23 -4.44 15.17
N ASP A 79 16.64 -5.34 14.39
CA ASP A 79 17.35 -6.11 13.38
C ASP A 79 17.62 -5.21 12.16
N PRO A 80 18.88 -5.03 11.71
CA PRO A 80 19.20 -4.20 10.55
C PRO A 80 18.53 -4.67 9.24
N ALA A 81 18.07 -5.93 9.18
CA ALA A 81 17.32 -6.42 8.03
C ALA A 81 15.98 -5.68 7.83
N GLU A 82 15.45 -5.01 8.86
CA GLU A 82 14.27 -4.16 8.75
C GLU A 82 14.44 -3.03 7.72
N ASP A 83 15.55 -2.28 7.78
CA ASP A 83 15.81 -1.19 6.83
C ASP A 83 16.02 -1.73 5.40
N LEU A 84 16.60 -2.91 5.25
CA LEU A 84 16.78 -3.56 3.95
C LEU A 84 15.44 -4.01 3.35
N GLY A 85 14.57 -4.62 4.17
CA GLY A 85 13.21 -5.01 3.77
C GLY A 85 12.32 -3.79 3.50
N TRP A 86 12.45 -2.74 4.30
CA TRP A 86 11.77 -1.46 4.05
C TRP A 86 12.16 -0.93 2.69
N LEU A 87 13.45 -0.77 2.38
CA LEU A 87 13.93 -0.32 1.07
C LEU A 87 13.43 -1.19 -0.10
N CYS A 88 13.18 -2.49 0.16
CA CYS A 88 12.63 -3.41 -0.84
C CYS A 88 11.11 -3.31 -1.03
N THR A 89 10.38 -2.59 -0.17
CA THR A 89 8.92 -2.45 -0.27
C THR A 89 8.50 -1.80 -1.61
N LYS A 90 7.46 -2.35 -2.27
CA LYS A 90 7.03 -1.90 -3.61
C LYS A 90 6.71 -0.40 -3.68
N ALA A 91 6.19 0.18 -2.59
CA ALA A 91 5.91 1.62 -2.48
C ALA A 91 7.13 2.51 -2.77
N TRP A 92 8.35 2.02 -2.50
CA TRP A 92 9.58 2.78 -2.73
C TRP A 92 10.23 2.48 -4.07
N ARG A 93 9.65 1.63 -4.92
CA ARG A 93 10.20 1.35 -6.24
C ARG A 93 9.84 2.41 -7.27
N PHE A 94 8.89 3.31 -6.97
CA PHE A 94 8.44 4.38 -7.87
C PHE A 94 8.17 3.92 -9.32
N ASN A 95 7.39 2.84 -9.45
CA ASN A 95 7.05 2.25 -10.75
C ASN A 95 8.28 1.74 -11.52
N SER A 96 9.25 1.18 -10.81
CA SER A 96 10.39 0.44 -11.35
C SER A 96 10.23 -1.08 -11.09
N PRO A 97 10.70 -1.95 -12.00
CA PRO A 97 10.76 -3.39 -11.77
C PRO A 97 11.82 -3.78 -10.72
N HIS A 98 12.77 -2.90 -10.42
CA HIS A 98 13.91 -3.23 -9.57
C HIS A 98 13.51 -3.27 -8.08
N PRO A 99 13.78 -4.38 -7.38
CA PRO A 99 13.24 -4.59 -6.05
C PRO A 99 13.83 -3.69 -4.96
N ALA A 100 15.11 -3.34 -5.04
CA ALA A 100 15.76 -2.48 -4.05
C ALA A 100 15.60 -1.00 -4.45
N GLY A 101 14.71 -0.28 -3.77
CA GLY A 101 14.46 1.16 -3.95
C GLY A 101 14.09 1.61 -5.37
N GLY A 102 13.79 0.67 -6.27
CA GLY A 102 13.54 0.94 -7.68
C GLY A 102 14.80 1.08 -8.55
N PHE A 103 15.99 0.78 -8.03
CA PHE A 103 17.25 0.98 -8.77
C PHE A 103 18.24 -0.19 -8.71
N GLY A 104 18.01 -1.23 -7.90
CA GLY A 104 18.91 -2.37 -7.78
C GLY A 104 18.22 -3.71 -7.58
N SER A 105 18.96 -4.80 -7.75
CA SER A 105 18.50 -6.14 -7.36
C SER A 105 18.64 -6.34 -5.85
N ARG A 106 17.96 -7.36 -5.29
CA ARG A 106 18.14 -7.76 -3.88
C ARG A 106 19.55 -8.30 -3.66
N ASP A 107 20.10 -9.00 -4.64
CA ASP A 107 21.45 -9.57 -4.55
C ASP A 107 22.51 -8.47 -4.48
N ASP A 108 22.41 -7.43 -5.33
CA ASP A 108 23.33 -6.28 -5.28
C ASP A 108 23.24 -5.54 -3.93
N LEU A 109 22.01 -5.39 -3.38
CA LEU A 109 21.80 -4.79 -2.07
C LEU A 109 22.50 -5.58 -0.96
N LEU A 110 22.32 -6.91 -0.95
CA LEU A 110 22.90 -7.79 0.06
C LEU A 110 24.42 -7.91 -0.07
N GLU A 111 24.94 -7.98 -1.29
CA GLU A 111 26.39 -7.96 -1.56
C GLU A 111 27.00 -6.62 -1.12
N GLY A 112 26.36 -5.50 -1.47
CA GLY A 112 26.75 -4.17 -1.03
C GLY A 112 26.80 -4.06 0.50
N TYR A 113 25.74 -4.54 1.18
CA TYR A 113 25.66 -4.56 2.63
C TYR A 113 26.78 -5.40 3.27
N ALA A 114 27.07 -6.58 2.71
CA ALA A 114 28.16 -7.44 3.17
C ALA A 114 29.53 -6.79 2.96
N SER A 115 29.76 -6.17 1.80
CA SER A 115 31.01 -5.48 1.47
C SER A 115 31.30 -4.29 2.40
N ALA A 116 30.25 -3.65 2.92
CA ALA A 116 30.33 -2.57 3.90
C ALA A 116 30.54 -3.07 5.35
N GLY A 117 30.65 -4.39 5.56
CA GLY A 117 30.89 -5.02 6.86
C GLY A 117 29.64 -5.47 7.61
N GLY A 118 28.46 -5.40 6.97
CA GLY A 118 27.23 -5.95 7.50
C GLY A 118 27.16 -7.48 7.35
N ILE A 119 26.28 -8.12 8.12
CA ILE A 119 25.93 -9.55 7.95
C ILE A 119 24.58 -9.60 7.22
N PRO A 120 24.55 -9.89 5.91
CA PRO A 120 23.31 -9.84 5.14
C PRO A 120 22.29 -10.87 5.67
N PRO A 121 20.98 -10.52 5.69
CA PRO A 121 19.95 -11.52 5.91
C PRO A 121 19.90 -12.54 4.78
N THR A 122 19.31 -13.70 5.07
CA THR A 122 18.92 -14.62 3.98
C THR A 122 17.82 -13.98 3.14
N LEU A 123 17.59 -14.49 1.91
CA LEU A 123 16.49 -14.00 1.08
C LEU A 123 15.11 -14.22 1.74
N GLU A 124 14.97 -15.28 2.54
CA GLU A 124 13.75 -15.57 3.31
C GLU A 124 13.55 -14.56 4.44
N GLU A 125 14.60 -14.24 5.20
CA GLU A 125 14.58 -13.18 6.21
C GLU A 125 14.23 -11.82 5.58
N LEU A 126 14.89 -11.46 4.47
CA LEU A 126 14.62 -10.23 3.75
C LEU A 126 13.17 -10.17 3.24
N HIS A 127 12.66 -11.31 2.73
CA HIS A 127 11.29 -11.40 2.26
C HIS A 127 10.28 -11.16 3.40
N TRP A 128 10.53 -11.74 4.58
CA TRP A 128 9.70 -11.48 5.75
C TRP A 128 9.68 -9.99 6.12
N TRP A 129 10.85 -9.33 6.12
CA TRP A 129 10.94 -7.89 6.38
C TRP A 129 10.30 -7.03 5.28
N GLU A 130 10.30 -7.48 4.02
CA GLU A 130 9.59 -6.82 2.92
C GLU A 130 8.07 -6.93 3.07
N VAL A 131 7.54 -8.09 3.49
CA VAL A 131 6.11 -8.27 3.81
C VAL A 131 5.74 -7.39 5.01
N TYR A 132 6.57 -7.39 6.06
CA TYR A 132 6.39 -6.53 7.24
C TYR A 132 6.37 -5.04 6.84
N GLY A 133 7.33 -4.59 6.01
CA GLY A 133 7.37 -3.22 5.50
C GLY A 133 6.12 -2.86 4.70
N THR A 134 5.66 -3.75 3.84
CA THR A 134 4.43 -3.55 3.07
C THR A 134 3.19 -3.44 3.99
N LEU A 135 3.12 -4.28 5.03
CA LEU A 135 2.06 -4.21 6.04
C LEU A 135 2.12 -2.90 6.83
N ARG A 136 3.31 -2.52 7.30
CA ARG A 136 3.54 -1.27 8.03
C ARG A 136 3.07 -0.07 7.21
N TRP A 137 3.44 -0.02 5.94
CA TRP A 137 3.01 1.03 5.03
C TRP A 137 1.49 1.03 4.80
N THR A 138 0.86 -0.14 4.71
CA THR A 138 -0.61 -0.28 4.65
C THR A 138 -1.28 0.40 5.84
N ILE A 139 -0.80 0.13 7.05
CA ILE A 139 -1.35 0.66 8.30
C ILE A 139 -1.08 2.16 8.43
N LEU A 140 0.10 2.65 8.03
CA LEU A 140 0.41 4.09 8.00
C LEU A 140 -0.51 4.84 7.02
N CYS A 141 -0.73 4.29 5.83
CA CYS A 141 -1.69 4.83 4.87
C CYS A 141 -3.12 4.89 5.44
N ARG A 142 -3.52 3.87 6.20
CA ARG A 142 -4.82 3.87 6.90
C ARG A 142 -4.88 4.97 7.97
N HIS A 143 -3.85 5.11 8.80
CA HIS A 143 -3.79 6.14 9.83
C HIS A 143 -3.94 7.56 9.25
N GLN A 144 -3.25 7.84 8.16
CA GLN A 144 -3.32 9.14 7.48
C GLN A 144 -4.73 9.40 6.91
N ALA A 145 -5.40 8.37 6.38
CA ALA A 145 -6.79 8.48 5.94
C ALA A 145 -7.75 8.76 7.11
N GLU A 146 -7.55 8.15 8.28
CA GLU A 146 -8.38 8.39 9.46
C GLU A 146 -8.32 9.85 9.94
N ARG A 147 -7.16 10.51 9.81
CA ARG A 147 -7.04 11.94 10.13
C ARG A 147 -8.01 12.81 9.31
N TYR A 148 -8.24 12.44 8.06
CA TYR A 148 -9.24 13.10 7.23
C TYR A 148 -10.66 12.73 7.65
N LEU A 149 -10.94 11.43 7.85
CA LEU A 149 -12.28 10.93 8.15
C LEU A 149 -12.82 11.43 9.50
N ASN A 150 -11.96 11.61 10.50
CA ASN A 150 -12.32 12.15 11.81
C ASN A 150 -12.29 13.69 11.89
N GLY A 151 -11.95 14.36 10.79
CA GLY A 151 -11.93 15.82 10.68
C GLY A 151 -10.73 16.51 11.34
N SER A 152 -9.74 15.77 11.82
CA SER A 152 -8.52 16.35 12.41
C SER A 152 -7.62 17.03 11.38
N ASP A 153 -7.67 16.60 10.12
CA ASP A 153 -6.88 17.17 9.02
C ASP A 153 -7.65 17.16 7.69
N PRO A 154 -8.05 18.33 7.14
CA PRO A 154 -8.88 18.41 5.93
C PRO A 154 -8.07 18.23 4.62
N SER A 155 -6.86 17.67 4.67
CA SER A 155 -6.00 17.45 3.50
C SER A 155 -6.67 16.57 2.42
N ILE A 156 -6.74 17.11 1.18
CA ILE A 156 -7.22 16.37 0.01
C ILE A 156 -6.35 15.15 -0.30
N GLU A 157 -5.05 15.22 0.04
CA GLU A 157 -4.13 14.11 -0.15
C GLU A 157 -4.52 12.92 0.74
N TYR A 158 -4.86 13.18 2.00
CA TYR A 158 -5.31 12.16 2.94
C TYR A 158 -6.68 11.59 2.56
N ALA A 159 -7.58 12.43 2.04
CA ALA A 159 -8.85 11.97 1.48
C ALA A 159 -8.65 10.96 0.34
N VAL A 160 -7.78 11.27 -0.62
CA VAL A 160 -7.46 10.38 -1.75
C VAL A 160 -6.69 9.15 -1.28
N LEU A 161 -5.77 9.29 -0.32
CA LEU A 161 -5.00 8.19 0.23
C LEU A 161 -5.89 7.11 0.87
N GLY A 162 -7.00 7.51 1.52
CA GLY A 162 -7.99 6.58 2.05
C GLY A 162 -8.61 5.66 0.99
N ARG A 163 -8.69 6.10 -0.26
CA ARG A 163 -9.15 5.28 -1.40
C ARG A 163 -8.05 4.38 -1.96
N LYS A 164 -6.79 4.69 -1.67
CA LYS A 164 -5.60 3.98 -2.17
C LYS A 164 -4.98 2.98 -1.20
N VAL A 165 -5.56 2.78 -0.01
CA VAL A 165 -5.16 1.68 0.90
C VAL A 165 -5.19 0.32 0.17
N CYS A 166 -6.09 0.15 -0.80
CA CYS A 166 -6.16 -1.06 -1.63
C CYS A 166 -4.94 -1.30 -2.53
N GLU A 167 -4.14 -0.28 -2.85
CA GLU A 167 -2.84 -0.45 -3.50
C GLU A 167 -1.90 -1.28 -2.62
N GLN A 168 -1.91 -1.01 -1.31
CA GLN A 168 -1.05 -1.72 -0.36
C GLN A 168 -1.59 -3.09 0.03
N GLU A 169 -2.92 -3.26 0.07
CA GLU A 169 -3.54 -4.59 0.20
C GLU A 169 -3.19 -5.50 -0.98
N HIS A 170 -3.14 -4.95 -2.21
CA HIS A 170 -2.68 -5.70 -3.38
C HIS A 170 -1.19 -6.04 -3.30
N ASP A 171 -0.37 -5.08 -2.88
CA ASP A 171 1.08 -5.29 -2.72
C ASP A 171 1.39 -6.34 -1.64
N LEU A 172 0.58 -6.42 -0.57
CA LEU A 172 0.62 -7.52 0.39
C LEU A 172 0.32 -8.86 -0.28
N LEU A 173 -0.78 -8.97 -1.05
CA LEU A 173 -1.08 -10.23 -1.73
C LEU A 173 0.00 -10.63 -2.74
N LEU A 174 0.63 -9.67 -3.43
CA LEU A 174 1.76 -9.93 -4.32
C LEU A 174 2.96 -10.47 -3.54
N ALA A 175 3.31 -9.81 -2.44
CA ALA A 175 4.42 -10.22 -1.59
C ALA A 175 4.18 -11.64 -1.04
N LEU A 176 2.96 -11.94 -0.60
CA LEU A 176 2.59 -13.26 -0.08
C LEU A 176 2.45 -14.36 -1.15
N GLY A 177 2.58 -14.03 -2.44
CA GLY A 177 2.33 -14.97 -3.54
C GLY A 177 0.86 -15.38 -3.68
N LEU A 178 -0.05 -14.58 -3.12
CA LEU A 178 -1.51 -14.80 -3.12
C LEU A 178 -2.20 -14.10 -4.30
N THR A 179 -1.48 -13.38 -5.14
CA THR A 179 -1.99 -12.85 -6.41
C THR A 179 -0.84 -12.67 -7.39
N GLU A 180 -1.18 -12.56 -8.67
CA GLU A 180 -0.25 -12.18 -9.73
C GLU A 180 -0.64 -10.82 -10.30
N PRO A 181 0.31 -10.12 -10.96
CA PRO A 181 0.02 -8.91 -11.72
C PRO A 181 -1.01 -9.18 -12.81
N THR A 182 -1.94 -8.26 -12.98
CA THR A 182 -3.02 -8.36 -13.98
C THR A 182 -3.34 -7.00 -14.58
N THR A 183 -4.15 -6.99 -15.64
CA THR A 183 -4.62 -5.78 -16.28
C THR A 183 -6.14 -5.78 -16.34
N VAL A 184 -6.75 -4.66 -15.99
CA VAL A 184 -8.18 -4.42 -16.18
C VAL A 184 -8.35 -3.26 -17.16
N GLN A 185 -9.44 -3.30 -17.92
CA GLN A 185 -9.81 -2.18 -18.78
C GLN A 185 -10.29 -1.02 -17.91
N ASP A 186 -9.76 0.19 -18.13
CA ASP A 186 -10.23 1.37 -17.40
C ASP A 186 -11.68 1.70 -17.82
N PRO A 187 -12.66 1.66 -16.91
CA PRO A 187 -14.06 1.94 -17.24
C PRO A 187 -14.27 3.31 -17.87
N LEU A 188 -13.39 4.28 -17.59
CA LEU A 188 -13.48 5.63 -18.14
C LEU A 188 -13.18 5.67 -19.65
N GLU A 189 -12.46 4.68 -20.19
CA GLU A 189 -12.15 4.57 -21.63
C GLU A 189 -13.33 4.03 -22.44
N THR A 190 -14.20 3.22 -21.83
CA THR A 190 -15.36 2.60 -22.49
C THR A 190 -16.69 3.25 -22.13
N ALA A 191 -16.72 4.09 -21.11
CA ALA A 191 -17.95 4.72 -20.64
C ALA A 191 -18.62 5.51 -21.77
N GLN A 192 -19.85 5.14 -22.10
CA GLN A 192 -20.66 5.91 -23.04
C GLN A 192 -21.36 7.06 -22.30
N PRO A 193 -21.49 8.25 -22.93
CA PRO A 193 -22.30 9.32 -22.39
C PRO A 193 -23.75 8.84 -22.28
N SER A 194 -24.31 8.85 -21.08
CA SER A 194 -25.74 8.62 -20.86
C SER A 194 -26.43 9.97 -20.69
N ASP A 195 -27.32 10.32 -21.60
CA ASP A 195 -28.24 11.45 -21.43
C ASP A 195 -29.45 10.93 -20.65
N VAL A 196 -29.62 11.40 -19.41
CA VAL A 196 -30.69 10.94 -18.50
C VAL A 196 -31.66 12.09 -18.25
N PRO A 197 -32.86 12.07 -18.88
CA PRO A 197 -33.92 13.02 -18.53
C PRO A 197 -34.26 12.93 -17.03
N PRO A 198 -34.59 14.04 -16.35
CA PRO A 198 -34.93 15.37 -16.89
C PRO A 198 -33.74 16.32 -17.04
N HIS A 199 -32.51 15.84 -16.92
CA HIS A 199 -31.33 16.70 -16.88
C HIS A 199 -30.84 17.11 -18.28
N ASP A 200 -30.42 18.37 -18.41
CA ASP A 200 -29.86 18.93 -19.64
C ASP A 200 -28.44 18.42 -19.94
N ARG A 201 -27.97 18.70 -21.15
CA ARG A 201 -26.59 18.40 -21.61
C ARG A 201 -25.66 19.59 -21.35
N PRO A 202 -24.37 19.38 -21.05
CA PRO A 202 -23.69 18.08 -20.91
C PRO A 202 -24.07 17.34 -19.62
N ASN A 203 -24.01 16.00 -19.65
CA ASN A 203 -24.31 15.17 -18.49
C ASN A 203 -23.24 15.29 -17.38
N ALA A 204 -23.51 14.69 -16.21
CA ALA A 204 -22.62 14.75 -15.05
C ALA A 204 -21.20 14.25 -15.33
N GLN A 205 -21.03 13.21 -16.16
CA GLN A 205 -19.70 12.69 -16.50
C GLN A 205 -18.89 13.71 -17.30
N ALA A 206 -19.51 14.34 -18.30
CA ALA A 206 -18.88 15.37 -19.10
C ALA A 206 -18.53 16.64 -18.29
N LEU A 207 -19.33 16.98 -17.28
CA LEU A 207 -18.98 18.07 -16.34
C LEU A 207 -17.76 17.72 -15.48
N ILE A 208 -17.68 16.49 -14.95
CA ILE A 208 -16.51 16.02 -14.18
C ILE A 208 -15.25 16.05 -15.05
N ASP A 209 -15.34 15.56 -16.30
CA ASP A 209 -14.21 15.55 -17.24
C ASP A 209 -13.75 16.97 -17.59
N ALA A 210 -14.70 17.90 -17.79
CA ALA A 210 -14.38 19.31 -18.04
C ALA A 210 -13.65 19.97 -16.87
N VAL A 211 -14.09 19.71 -15.63
CA VAL A 211 -13.39 20.20 -14.42
C VAL A 211 -12.00 19.60 -14.30
N GLY A 212 -11.85 18.29 -14.53
CA GLY A 212 -10.55 17.63 -14.50
C GLY A 212 -9.57 18.22 -15.54
N ALA A 213 -10.04 18.42 -16.78
CA ALA A 213 -9.24 19.04 -17.83
C ALA A 213 -8.83 20.48 -17.48
N PHE A 214 -9.76 21.27 -16.92
CA PHE A 214 -9.47 22.63 -16.46
C PHE A 214 -8.38 22.65 -15.38
N LEU A 215 -8.47 21.78 -14.37
CA LEU A 215 -7.48 21.71 -13.28
C LEU A 215 -6.06 21.40 -13.77
N LEU A 216 -5.93 20.54 -14.80
CA LEU A 216 -4.63 20.19 -15.39
C LEU A 216 -4.06 21.27 -16.30
N GLN A 217 -4.92 22.03 -16.99
CA GLN A 217 -4.50 23.06 -17.95
C GLN A 217 -4.32 24.44 -17.31
N ALA A 218 -4.95 24.69 -16.18
CA ALA A 218 -4.83 25.94 -15.45
C ALA A 218 -3.37 26.19 -15.08
N ASP A 219 -2.89 27.41 -15.32
CA ASP A 219 -1.57 27.83 -14.88
C ASP A 219 -1.53 27.87 -13.36
N GLN A 220 -0.56 27.16 -12.77
CA GLN A 220 -0.45 27.00 -11.33
C GLN A 220 0.76 27.80 -10.82
N PRO A 221 0.56 28.67 -9.81
CA PRO A 221 1.57 29.62 -9.36
C PRO A 221 2.77 28.96 -8.67
N ASP A 222 2.60 27.74 -8.15
CA ASP A 222 3.65 26.97 -7.49
C ASP A 222 3.46 25.45 -7.67
N ASP A 223 4.52 24.70 -7.31
CA ASP A 223 4.55 23.24 -7.45
C ASP A 223 3.58 22.52 -6.50
N ARG A 224 3.25 23.11 -5.35
CA ARG A 224 2.31 22.55 -4.39
C ARG A 224 0.90 22.57 -4.94
N LEU A 225 0.46 23.70 -5.51
CA LEU A 225 -0.87 23.78 -6.11
C LEU A 225 -0.97 22.92 -7.37
N ARG A 226 0.11 22.81 -8.16
CA ARG A 226 0.20 21.87 -9.29
C ARG A 226 0.08 20.41 -8.84
N PHE A 227 0.67 20.06 -7.70
CA PHE A 227 0.50 18.75 -7.10
C PHE A 227 -0.94 18.54 -6.61
N HIS A 228 -1.52 19.48 -5.88
CA HIS A 228 -2.93 19.39 -5.42
C HIS A 228 -3.93 19.30 -6.58
N ALA A 229 -3.69 19.99 -7.69
CA ALA A 229 -4.51 19.86 -8.90
C ALA A 229 -4.48 18.43 -9.46
N ARG A 230 -3.31 17.78 -9.52
CA ARG A 230 -3.20 16.37 -9.92
C ARG A 230 -3.92 15.44 -8.95
N VAL A 231 -3.83 15.69 -7.64
CA VAL A 231 -4.54 14.92 -6.62
C VAL A 231 -6.06 15.08 -6.76
N ALA A 232 -6.56 16.30 -7.01
CA ALA A 232 -7.97 16.56 -7.24
C ALA A 232 -8.49 15.84 -8.50
N VAL A 233 -7.73 15.85 -9.59
CA VAL A 233 -8.06 15.12 -10.82
C VAL A 233 -8.12 13.62 -10.57
N ALA A 234 -7.19 13.07 -9.79
CA ALA A 234 -7.25 11.66 -9.39
C ALA A 234 -8.51 11.37 -8.57
N ALA A 235 -8.89 12.24 -7.63
CA ALA A 235 -10.13 12.10 -6.86
C ALA A 235 -11.38 12.07 -7.75
N LEU A 236 -11.46 12.96 -8.74
CA LEU A 236 -12.57 13.00 -9.70
C LEU A 236 -12.64 11.71 -10.54
N ALA A 237 -11.50 11.19 -10.99
CA ALA A 237 -11.44 9.93 -11.72
C ALA A 237 -11.93 8.75 -10.87
N ILE A 238 -11.51 8.67 -9.60
CA ILE A 238 -11.96 7.66 -8.64
C ILE A 238 -13.49 7.73 -8.47
N ALA A 239 -14.02 8.92 -8.20
CA ALA A 239 -15.45 9.13 -8.03
C ALA A 239 -16.24 8.74 -9.30
N ARG A 240 -15.71 9.07 -10.49
CA ARG A 240 -16.35 8.72 -11.76
C ARG A 240 -16.37 7.21 -11.99
N ARG A 241 -15.29 6.48 -11.69
CA ARG A 241 -15.27 5.01 -11.79
C ARG A 241 -16.22 4.36 -10.78
N GLU A 242 -16.30 4.90 -9.56
CA GLU A 242 -17.24 4.42 -8.55
C GLU A 242 -18.69 4.61 -8.95
N LEU A 243 -19.05 5.75 -9.56
CA LEU A 243 -20.40 5.98 -10.09
C LEU A 243 -20.78 5.00 -11.20
N LEU A 244 -19.81 4.48 -11.96
CA LEU A 244 -20.05 3.49 -13.02
C LEU A 244 -20.19 2.06 -12.47
N LEU A 245 -19.38 1.71 -11.46
CA LEU A 245 -19.19 0.31 -11.04
C LEU A 245 -19.78 -0.02 -9.67
N GLY A 246 -20.08 0.98 -8.84
CA GLY A 246 -20.34 0.83 -7.40
C GLY A 246 -21.42 -0.20 -7.07
N GLU A 247 -22.58 -0.13 -7.72
CA GLU A 247 -23.68 -1.09 -7.49
C GLU A 247 -23.32 -2.52 -7.92
N THR A 248 -22.60 -2.67 -9.04
CA THR A 248 -22.18 -3.99 -9.53
C THR A 248 -21.13 -4.60 -8.61
N HIS A 249 -20.13 -3.81 -8.20
CA HIS A 249 -19.09 -4.23 -7.27
C HIS A 249 -19.67 -4.57 -5.90
N LYS A 250 -20.61 -3.77 -5.39
CA LYS A 250 -21.31 -4.05 -4.14
C LYS A 250 -22.03 -5.40 -4.18
N ALA A 251 -22.85 -5.63 -5.21
CA ALA A 251 -23.58 -6.89 -5.36
C ALA A 251 -22.63 -8.10 -5.50
N ALA A 252 -21.52 -7.95 -6.22
CA ALA A 252 -20.49 -8.99 -6.36
C ALA A 252 -19.80 -9.28 -5.03
N HIS A 253 -19.39 -8.23 -4.30
CA HIS A 253 -18.73 -8.35 -3.01
C HIS A 253 -19.62 -9.01 -1.94
N GLU A 254 -20.89 -8.60 -1.83
CA GLU A 254 -21.85 -9.24 -0.94
C GLU A 254 -22.05 -10.73 -1.26
N LYS A 255 -22.01 -11.10 -2.55
CA LYS A 255 -22.08 -12.51 -2.96
C LYS A 255 -20.84 -13.28 -2.50
N ARG A 256 -19.64 -12.70 -2.61
CA ARG A 256 -18.39 -13.32 -2.12
C ARG A 256 -18.45 -13.56 -0.62
N LEU A 257 -18.88 -12.57 0.16
CA LEU A 257 -19.03 -12.69 1.60
C LEU A 257 -20.04 -13.77 1.98
N ARG A 258 -21.24 -13.76 1.37
CA ARG A 258 -22.26 -14.80 1.61
C ARG A 258 -21.76 -16.21 1.31
N ASN A 259 -20.96 -16.41 0.26
CA ASN A 259 -20.38 -17.72 -0.06
C ASN A 259 -19.44 -18.23 1.05
N LEU A 260 -18.79 -17.32 1.78
CA LEU A 260 -17.92 -17.64 2.92
C LEU A 260 -18.66 -17.67 4.27
N ASN A 261 -19.99 -17.47 4.26
CA ASN A 261 -20.82 -17.30 5.45
C ASN A 261 -20.41 -16.08 6.31
N CYS A 262 -19.92 -15.01 5.67
CA CYS A 262 -19.63 -13.73 6.28
C CYS A 262 -20.71 -12.71 5.87
N GLU A 263 -21.12 -11.83 6.78
CA GLU A 263 -22.06 -10.74 6.47
C GLU A 263 -21.32 -9.45 6.10
N SER A 264 -20.07 -9.31 6.54
CA SER A 264 -19.22 -8.13 6.35
C SER A 264 -17.74 -8.49 6.16
N ASP A 265 -16.95 -7.49 5.73
CA ASP A 265 -15.47 -7.59 5.71
C ASP A 265 -14.90 -7.82 7.11
N ARG A 266 -15.56 -7.32 8.16
CA ARG A 266 -15.17 -7.56 9.56
C ARG A 266 -15.29 -9.04 9.89
N ASP A 267 -16.42 -9.66 9.60
CA ASP A 267 -16.63 -11.09 9.88
C ASP A 267 -15.62 -11.95 9.12
N LEU A 268 -15.30 -11.57 7.87
CA LEU A 268 -14.28 -12.27 7.09
C LEU A 268 -12.89 -12.08 7.70
N ALA A 269 -12.54 -10.87 8.14
CA ALA A 269 -11.28 -10.59 8.81
C ALA A 269 -11.15 -11.37 10.14
N GLU A 270 -12.19 -11.39 10.96
CA GLU A 270 -12.24 -12.17 12.21
C GLU A 270 -12.13 -13.67 11.92
N ALA A 271 -12.86 -14.19 10.92
CA ALA A 271 -12.78 -15.59 10.53
C ALA A 271 -11.40 -16.00 10.02
N ILE A 272 -10.70 -15.10 9.31
CA ILE A 272 -9.29 -15.29 8.93
C ILE A 272 -8.44 -15.33 10.19
N ARG A 273 -8.54 -14.34 11.08
CA ARG A 273 -7.74 -14.24 12.30
C ARG A 273 -7.86 -15.47 13.19
N GLU A 274 -9.09 -15.97 13.38
CA GLU A 274 -9.41 -17.12 14.22
C GLU A 274 -9.17 -18.47 13.55
N GLY A 275 -8.88 -18.49 12.24
CA GLY A 275 -8.67 -19.71 11.46
C GLY A 275 -9.93 -20.53 11.19
N THR A 276 -11.12 -19.95 11.37
CA THR A 276 -12.39 -20.68 11.20
C THR A 276 -12.67 -21.05 9.73
N LEU A 277 -11.99 -20.39 8.78
CA LEU A 277 -12.06 -20.66 7.34
C LEU A 277 -10.81 -21.37 6.77
N ASP A 278 -9.93 -21.94 7.61
CA ASP A 278 -8.67 -22.55 7.15
C ASP A 278 -8.85 -23.69 6.14
N THR A 279 -9.93 -24.44 6.26
CA THR A 279 -10.28 -25.52 5.30
C THR A 279 -10.75 -25.00 3.94
N ARG A 280 -10.95 -23.68 3.79
CA ARG A 280 -11.46 -22.99 2.60
C ARG A 280 -10.56 -21.82 2.19
N MET A 281 -9.27 -21.88 2.53
CA MET A 281 -8.35 -20.73 2.34
C MET A 281 -8.20 -20.30 0.88
N ASP A 282 -8.34 -21.21 -0.08
CA ASP A 282 -8.37 -20.87 -1.52
C ASP A 282 -9.56 -19.96 -1.88
N GLU A 283 -10.74 -20.26 -1.33
CA GLU A 283 -11.95 -19.45 -1.53
C GLU A 283 -11.83 -18.09 -0.85
N VAL A 284 -11.26 -18.06 0.36
CA VAL A 284 -10.95 -16.81 1.09
C VAL A 284 -10.00 -15.95 0.28
N THR A 285 -8.88 -16.51 -0.16
CA THR A 285 -7.86 -15.80 -0.94
C THR A 285 -8.48 -15.25 -2.23
N GLN A 286 -9.28 -16.04 -2.94
CA GLN A 286 -9.98 -15.59 -4.14
C GLN A 286 -10.96 -14.43 -3.84
N ALA A 287 -11.75 -14.51 -2.77
CA ALA A 287 -12.69 -13.45 -2.39
C ALA A 287 -11.99 -12.13 -2.02
N VAL A 288 -10.88 -12.21 -1.28
CA VAL A 288 -10.06 -11.05 -0.91
C VAL A 288 -9.41 -10.44 -2.16
N ARG A 289 -8.80 -11.28 -3.01
CA ARG A 289 -8.19 -10.86 -4.28
C ARG A 289 -9.19 -10.12 -5.17
N ASP A 290 -10.36 -10.72 -5.41
CA ASP A 290 -11.36 -10.11 -6.28
C ASP A 290 -11.91 -8.80 -5.71
N SER A 291 -12.07 -8.71 -4.38
CA SER A 291 -12.50 -7.47 -3.74
C SER A 291 -11.43 -6.37 -3.83
N ILE A 292 -10.15 -6.72 -3.81
CA ILE A 292 -9.05 -5.78 -4.07
C ILE A 292 -9.02 -5.36 -5.54
N VAL A 293 -9.25 -6.27 -6.49
CA VAL A 293 -9.35 -5.95 -7.92
C VAL A 293 -10.50 -4.96 -8.17
N ASP A 294 -11.67 -5.18 -7.56
CA ASP A 294 -12.80 -4.25 -7.64
C ASP A 294 -12.44 -2.86 -7.10
N LYS A 295 -11.78 -2.80 -5.93
CA LYS A 295 -11.30 -1.54 -5.32
C LYS A 295 -10.28 -0.84 -6.21
N LEU A 296 -9.30 -1.55 -6.74
CA LEU A 296 -8.25 -0.98 -7.59
C LEU A 296 -8.77 -0.55 -8.96
N THR A 297 -9.73 -1.26 -9.54
CA THR A 297 -10.38 -0.85 -10.79
C THR A 297 -10.97 0.56 -10.65
N VAL A 298 -11.49 0.89 -9.46
CA VAL A 298 -11.99 2.23 -9.13
C VAL A 298 -10.85 3.19 -8.75
N ALA A 299 -9.99 2.79 -7.81
CA ALA A 299 -8.99 3.67 -7.20
C ALA A 299 -7.82 4.01 -8.15
N ASN A 300 -7.23 2.98 -8.75
CA ASN A 300 -6.06 3.09 -9.62
C ASN A 300 -5.85 1.78 -10.43
N PRO A 301 -6.53 1.58 -11.57
CA PRO A 301 -6.51 0.30 -12.30
C PRO A 301 -5.12 -0.10 -12.79
N ARG A 302 -4.22 0.88 -12.98
CA ARG A 302 -2.84 0.65 -13.42
C ARG A 302 -1.99 -0.04 -12.35
N HIS A 303 -2.35 0.08 -11.07
CA HIS A 303 -1.59 -0.52 -9.96
C HIS A 303 -1.64 -2.05 -9.93
N LEU A 304 -2.63 -2.65 -10.60
CA LEU A 304 -2.75 -4.10 -10.77
C LEU A 304 -1.64 -4.70 -11.63
N SER A 305 -1.03 -3.89 -12.49
CA SER A 305 0.06 -4.32 -13.37
C SER A 305 1.43 -4.03 -12.75
N LEU A 306 2.45 -4.79 -13.14
CA LEU A 306 3.84 -4.42 -12.85
C LEU A 306 4.30 -3.33 -13.82
N PRO A 307 5.24 -2.47 -13.39
CA PRO A 307 5.95 -1.60 -14.31
C PRO A 307 6.64 -2.42 -15.40
N ALA A 308 6.68 -1.91 -16.63
CA ALA A 308 7.46 -2.52 -17.69
C ALA A 308 8.94 -2.60 -17.29
N ALA A 309 9.59 -3.72 -17.62
CA ALA A 309 11.01 -3.94 -17.37
C ALA A 309 11.91 -3.13 -18.32
#